data_AF-A0A7C4MJP0-F1
#
_entry.id   AF-A0A7C4MJP0-F1
#
_cell.length_a   1.000
_cell.length_b   1.000
_cell.length_c   1.000
_cell.angle_alpha   90.00
_cell.angle_beta   90.00
_cell.angle_gamma   90.00
#
_symmetry.space_group_name_H-M   'P 1'
#
loop_
_entity.id
_entity.type
_entity.pdbx_description
1 polymer ?
#
loop_
_entity_poly.entity_id
_entity_poly.type
_entity_poly.pdbx_seq_one_letter_code
_entity_poly.pdbx_strand_id
1 'polypeptide(L)'
;MQRNGKGYGLEKYVELLYKDLGYIDVTPNVRFNMSQGALTNAQIDLTYKGMAGNTVYVECKYRSKGNVSFAEYAKFVQVLNLLKVPKLPLLYRGEIVTNTYFDARTMQSAETERIKLIDKDKLDELEKIRKSIGGTIIAGFNAVNTYKKNGINSVINYFIDRIIPREAQIKKYSK
;
A
#
# COMPACT_ATOMS: atom_id res chain seq x y z
N MET A 1 -9.28 -12.29 13.05
CA MET A 1 -8.22 -13.16 12.52
C MET A 1 -6.96 -12.33 12.32
N GLN A 2 -5.91 -12.56 13.10
CA GLN A 2 -4.59 -11.97 12.85
C GLN A 2 -3.97 -12.66 11.62
N ARG A 3 -3.41 -11.87 10.70
CA ARG A 3 -2.64 -12.37 9.56
C ARG A 3 -1.19 -12.48 10.00
N ASN A 4 -0.63 -13.68 9.97
CA ASN A 4 0.76 -13.90 10.35
C ASN A 4 1.60 -14.06 9.07
N GLY A 5 2.73 -13.36 8.97
CA GLY A 5 3.66 -13.49 7.85
C GLY A 5 4.23 -12.16 7.33
N LYS A 6 5.34 -12.25 6.59
CA LYS A 6 6.11 -11.06 6.13
C LYS A 6 5.36 -10.16 5.14
N GLY A 7 4.41 -10.71 4.38
CA GLY A 7 3.53 -9.95 3.49
C GLY A 7 2.68 -8.93 4.25
N TYR A 8 2.03 -9.39 5.33
CA TYR A 8 1.24 -8.53 6.22
C TYR A 8 2.08 -7.41 6.83
N GLY A 9 3.36 -7.68 7.12
CA GLY A 9 4.27 -6.67 7.64
C GLY A 9 4.52 -5.51 6.67
N LEU A 10 4.65 -5.80 5.38
CA LEU A 10 4.77 -4.77 4.34
C LEU A 10 3.44 -4.03 4.14
N GLU A 11 2.32 -4.75 4.07
CA GLU A 11 0.98 -4.14 3.96
C GLU A 11 0.75 -3.11 5.07
N LYS A 12 1.06 -3.48 6.32
CA LYS A 12 0.88 -2.60 7.47
C LYS A 12 1.81 -1.39 7.44
N TYR A 13 3.06 -1.57 7.03
CA TYR A 13 4.00 -0.47 6.85
C TYR A 13 3.49 0.53 5.80
N VAL A 14 3.06 0.05 4.64
CA VAL A 14 2.54 0.90 3.54
C VAL A 14 1.28 1.64 3.98
N GLU A 15 0.39 0.98 4.74
CA GLU A 15 -0.81 1.61 5.31
C GLU A 15 -0.45 2.85 6.14
N LEU A 16 0.51 2.72 7.05
CA LEU A 16 0.95 3.80 7.93
C LEU A 16 1.70 4.88 7.15
N LEU A 17 2.59 4.48 6.24
CA LEU A 17 3.33 5.40 5.38
C LEU A 17 2.36 6.30 4.60
N TYR A 18 1.32 5.73 3.98
CA TYR A 18 0.38 6.50 3.16
C TYR A 18 -0.46 7.44 4.00
N LYS A 19 -0.91 7.01 5.17
CA LYS A 19 -1.61 7.88 6.13
C LYS A 19 -0.73 9.06 6.55
N ASP A 20 0.54 8.80 6.87
CA ASP A 20 1.49 9.84 7.29
C ASP A 20 1.83 10.82 6.16
N LEU A 21 1.77 10.35 4.90
CA LEU A 21 1.92 11.18 3.71
C LEU A 21 0.64 11.93 3.31
N GLY A 22 -0.46 11.76 4.05
CA GLY A 22 -1.71 12.47 3.83
C GLY A 22 -2.61 11.86 2.74
N TYR A 23 -2.40 10.60 2.37
CA TYR A 23 -3.30 9.91 1.47
C TYR A 23 -4.68 9.75 2.11
N ILE A 24 -5.72 9.95 1.31
CA ILE A 24 -7.11 10.01 1.78
C ILE A 24 -7.72 8.59 1.79
N ASP A 25 -8.50 8.27 2.83
CA ASP A 25 -9.26 7.02 2.99
C ASP A 25 -8.44 5.73 2.81
N VAL A 26 -7.21 5.71 3.33
CA VAL A 26 -6.35 4.51 3.32
C VAL A 26 -7.02 3.38 4.12
N THR A 27 -7.50 2.37 3.40
CA THR A 27 -8.27 1.24 3.93
C THR A 27 -7.54 -0.06 3.63
N PRO A 28 -7.10 -0.83 4.66
CA PRO A 28 -6.42 -2.11 4.46
C PRO A 28 -7.40 -3.29 4.29
N ASN A 29 -6.91 -4.39 3.70
CA ASN A 29 -7.59 -5.69 3.58
C ASN A 29 -9.02 -5.58 3.01
N VAL A 30 -9.14 -4.99 1.83
CA VAL A 30 -10.44 -4.80 1.17
C VAL A 30 -10.83 -6.09 0.45
N ARG A 31 -11.98 -6.64 0.81
CA ARG A 31 -12.51 -7.88 0.23
C ARG A 31 -13.72 -7.57 -0.66
N PHE A 32 -13.72 -8.19 -1.83
CA PHE A 32 -14.81 -8.10 -2.79
C PHE A 32 -15.42 -9.48 -2.96
N ASN A 33 -16.69 -9.58 -2.62
CA ASN A 33 -17.50 -10.78 -2.85
C ASN A 33 -18.48 -10.45 -3.97
N MET A 34 -18.49 -11.24 -5.05
CA MET A 34 -19.52 -11.10 -6.09
C MET A 34 -20.30 -12.41 -6.20
N SER A 35 -21.61 -12.35 -5.95
CA SER A 35 -22.55 -13.42 -6.27
C SER A 35 -23.27 -13.11 -7.58
N GLN A 36 -23.55 -14.15 -8.38
CA GLN A 36 -24.10 -14.13 -9.75
C GLN A 36 -23.08 -13.91 -10.89
N GLY A 37 -21.99 -14.69 -10.84
CA GLY A 37 -21.36 -15.33 -12.03
C GLY A 37 -20.41 -14.51 -12.92
N ALA A 38 -19.21 -14.09 -12.52
CA ALA A 38 -18.32 -14.73 -11.57
C ALA A 38 -17.20 -13.77 -11.12
N LEU A 39 -17.00 -13.70 -9.80
CA LEU A 39 -15.72 -13.52 -9.13
C LEU A 39 -15.88 -14.16 -7.75
N THR A 40 -15.20 -15.28 -7.51
CA THR A 40 -15.46 -16.14 -6.34
C THR A 40 -14.95 -15.58 -5.03
N ASN A 41 -13.97 -14.65 -5.05
CA ASN A 41 -13.58 -13.71 -3.99
C ASN A 41 -12.30 -13.01 -4.47
N ALA A 42 -12.22 -11.68 -4.37
CA ALA A 42 -10.95 -10.97 -4.53
C ALA A 42 -10.59 -10.22 -3.26
N GLN A 43 -9.30 -10.13 -3.01
CA GLN A 43 -8.75 -9.33 -1.94
C GLN A 43 -7.75 -8.36 -2.54
N ILE A 44 -7.86 -7.11 -2.11
CA ILE A 44 -6.88 -6.05 -2.35
C ILE A 44 -6.26 -5.69 -1.01
N ASP A 45 -4.94 -5.55 -0.99
CA ASP A 45 -4.21 -5.31 0.24
C ASP A 45 -4.52 -3.94 0.85
N LEU A 46 -4.53 -2.88 0.04
CA LEU A 46 -4.97 -1.55 0.47
C LEU A 46 -5.74 -0.82 -0.63
N THR A 47 -6.61 0.11 -0.25
CA THR A 47 -7.15 1.12 -1.16
C THR A 47 -7.00 2.51 -0.58
N TYR A 48 -6.91 3.52 -1.43
CA TYR A 48 -7.00 4.92 -1.03
C TYR A 48 -7.75 5.74 -2.10
N LYS A 49 -8.10 6.98 -1.77
CA LYS A 49 -8.72 7.93 -2.72
C LYS A 49 -7.65 8.79 -3.39
N GLY A 50 -7.57 8.69 -4.71
CA GLY A 50 -6.75 9.58 -5.53
C GLY A 50 -7.30 11.01 -5.52
N MET A 51 -6.54 11.95 -6.09
CA MET A 51 -6.89 13.38 -6.10
C MET A 51 -8.24 13.67 -6.78
N ALA A 52 -8.63 12.87 -7.78
CA ALA A 52 -9.93 12.99 -8.46
C ALA A 52 -11.06 12.21 -7.76
N GLY A 53 -10.89 11.80 -6.50
CA GLY A 53 -11.87 11.05 -5.72
C GLY A 53 -12.02 9.57 -6.14
N ASN A 54 -11.27 9.12 -7.13
CA ASN A 54 -11.27 7.74 -7.60
C ASN A 54 -10.55 6.81 -6.62
N THR A 55 -11.07 5.61 -6.43
CA THR A 55 -10.36 4.58 -5.63
C THR A 55 -9.14 4.08 -6.42
N VAL A 56 -7.99 4.10 -5.76
CA VAL A 56 -6.75 3.44 -6.20
C VAL A 56 -6.59 2.15 -5.38
N TYR A 57 -6.31 1.06 -6.08
CA TYR A 57 -6.12 -0.27 -5.51
C TYR A 57 -4.62 -0.54 -5.39
N VAL A 58 -4.17 -1.02 -4.24
CA VAL A 58 -2.76 -1.21 -3.93
C VAL A 58 -2.52 -2.67 -3.55
N GLU A 59 -1.56 -3.29 -4.22
CA GLU A 59 -1.08 -4.63 -3.92
C GLU A 59 0.32 -4.57 -3.33
N CYS A 60 0.56 -5.25 -2.22
CA CYS A 60 1.87 -5.32 -1.58
C CYS A 60 2.54 -6.68 -1.88
N LYS A 61 3.79 -6.64 -2.34
CA LYS A 61 4.59 -7.83 -2.65
C LYS A 61 5.88 -7.84 -1.87
N TYR A 62 5.88 -8.53 -0.74
CA TYR A 62 7.09 -8.77 0.03
C TYR A 62 7.95 -9.86 -0.60
N ARG A 63 9.25 -9.59 -0.77
CA ARG A 63 10.27 -10.55 -1.18
C ARG A 63 11.44 -10.54 -0.20
N SER A 64 11.88 -11.73 0.20
CA SER A 64 13.12 -11.89 0.98
C SER A 64 14.36 -11.83 0.08
N LYS A 65 14.22 -12.27 -1.18
CA LYS A 65 15.25 -12.25 -2.24
C LYS A 65 14.55 -12.20 -3.60
N GLY A 66 15.27 -11.72 -4.62
CA GLY A 66 14.79 -11.63 -6.00
C GLY A 66 13.82 -10.46 -6.24
N ASN A 67 13.32 -10.39 -7.47
CA ASN A 67 12.40 -9.35 -7.92
C ASN A 67 10.95 -9.85 -7.90
N VAL A 68 10.00 -8.91 -7.92
CA VAL A 68 8.60 -9.22 -8.21
C VAL A 68 8.50 -9.68 -9.66
N SER A 69 7.88 -10.84 -9.86
CA SER A 69 7.76 -11.47 -11.17
C SER A 69 6.58 -10.91 -11.97
N PHE A 70 6.70 -10.96 -13.29
CA PHE A 70 5.60 -10.62 -14.20
C PHE A 70 4.29 -11.37 -13.89
N ALA A 71 4.37 -12.64 -13.44
CA ALA A 71 3.20 -13.43 -13.09
C ALA A 71 2.43 -12.86 -11.89
N GLU A 72 3.12 -12.29 -10.90
CA GLU A 72 2.48 -11.64 -9.75
C GLU A 72 1.81 -10.32 -10.15
N TYR A 73 2.47 -9.56 -11.00
CA TYR A 73 1.89 -8.36 -11.61
C TYR A 73 0.63 -8.70 -12.42
N ALA A 74 0.70 -9.72 -13.28
CA ALA A 74 -0.42 -10.13 -14.13
C ALA A 74 -1.63 -10.59 -13.31
N LYS A 75 -1.42 -11.28 -12.18
CA LYS A 75 -2.50 -11.63 -11.25
C LYS A 75 -3.22 -10.39 -10.71
N PHE A 76 -2.48 -9.36 -10.33
CA PHE A 76 -3.08 -8.11 -9.85
C PHE A 76 -3.88 -7.41 -10.97
N VAL A 77 -3.32 -7.31 -12.18
CA VAL A 77 -4.03 -6.76 -13.34
C VAL A 77 -5.33 -7.54 -13.60
N GLN A 78 -5.29 -8.87 -13.52
CA GLN A 78 -6.48 -9.71 -13.66
C GLN A 78 -7.54 -9.39 -12.59
N VAL A 79 -7.14 -9.20 -11.32
CA VAL A 79 -8.06 -8.78 -10.26
C VAL A 79 -8.70 -7.43 -10.60
N LEU A 80 -7.94 -6.44 -11.04
CA LEU A 80 -8.49 -5.13 -11.43
C LEU A 80 -9.48 -5.24 -12.60
N ASN A 81 -9.18 -6.08 -13.59
CA ASN A 81 -10.08 -6.34 -14.71
C ASN A 81 -11.39 -7.00 -14.24
N LEU A 82 -11.31 -7.96 -13.32
CA LEU A 82 -12.50 -8.62 -12.76
C LEU A 82 -13.33 -7.67 -11.89
N LEU A 83 -12.68 -6.74 -11.18
CA LEU A 83 -13.33 -5.64 -10.46
C LEU A 83 -13.86 -4.53 -11.39
N LYS A 84 -13.71 -4.69 -12.72
CA LYS A 84 -14.12 -3.73 -13.75
C LYS A 84 -13.55 -2.32 -13.50
N VAL A 85 -12.31 -2.25 -13.03
CA VAL A 85 -11.63 -0.98 -12.78
C VAL A 85 -11.29 -0.33 -14.14
N PRO A 86 -11.78 0.88 -14.43
CA PRO A 86 -11.56 1.51 -15.73
C PRO A 86 -10.09 1.94 -15.87
N LYS A 87 -9.50 1.64 -17.03
CA LYS A 87 -8.19 2.17 -17.42
C LYS A 87 -8.37 3.57 -17.98
N LEU A 88 -7.89 4.57 -17.26
CA LEU A 88 -8.02 5.98 -17.66
C LEU A 88 -6.67 6.50 -18.17
N PRO A 89 -6.63 7.25 -19.29
CA PRO A 89 -5.38 7.66 -19.91
C PRO A 89 -4.42 8.45 -19.00
N LEU A 90 -4.96 9.20 -18.03
CA LEU A 90 -4.21 10.13 -17.18
C LEU A 90 -4.17 9.72 -15.69
N LEU A 91 -4.85 8.63 -15.32
CA LEU A 91 -5.02 8.28 -13.90
C LEU A 91 -4.65 6.83 -13.65
N TYR A 92 -3.68 6.63 -12.76
CA TYR A 92 -3.36 5.33 -12.20
C TYR A 92 -4.49 4.88 -11.27
N ARG A 93 -5.04 3.69 -11.53
CA ARG A 93 -6.07 3.06 -10.69
C ARG A 93 -5.54 1.85 -9.94
N GLY A 94 -4.38 1.32 -10.33
CA GLY A 94 -3.67 0.28 -9.60
C GLY A 94 -2.26 0.73 -9.24
N GLU A 95 -1.77 0.25 -8.11
CA GLU A 95 -0.41 0.44 -7.64
C GLU A 95 0.13 -0.87 -7.07
N ILE A 96 1.36 -1.25 -7.39
CA ILE A 96 2.06 -2.38 -6.76
C ILE A 96 3.24 -1.83 -5.98
N VAL A 97 3.32 -2.22 -4.71
CA VAL A 97 4.36 -1.81 -3.78
C VAL A 97 5.19 -3.02 -3.36
N THR A 98 6.52 -2.92 -3.43
CA THR A 98 7.43 -4.01 -3.02
C THR A 98 8.64 -3.48 -2.27
N ASN A 99 9.20 -4.30 -1.37
CA ASN A 99 10.47 -4.02 -0.70
C ASN A 99 11.70 -4.39 -1.55
N THR A 100 11.50 -4.75 -2.82
CA THR A 100 12.54 -5.15 -3.78
C THR A 100 12.35 -4.40 -5.11
N TYR A 101 12.75 -4.99 -6.23
CA TYR A 101 12.59 -4.38 -7.56
C TYR A 101 11.63 -5.20 -8.42
N PHE A 102 11.19 -4.62 -9.52
CA PHE A 102 10.40 -5.30 -10.55
C PHE A 102 11.31 -5.83 -11.66
N ASP A 103 10.91 -6.90 -12.33
CA ASP A 103 11.57 -7.29 -13.57
C ASP A 103 11.28 -6.29 -14.72
N ALA A 104 12.15 -6.26 -15.74
CA ALA A 104 12.04 -5.30 -16.86
C ALA A 104 10.71 -5.43 -17.63
N ARG A 105 10.22 -6.65 -17.78
CA ARG A 105 8.95 -6.94 -18.48
C ARG A 105 7.75 -6.34 -17.72
N THR A 106 7.78 -6.39 -16.39
CA THR A 106 6.78 -5.79 -15.52
C THR A 106 6.79 -4.28 -15.63
N MET A 107 7.97 -3.66 -15.61
CA MET A 107 8.11 -2.20 -15.77
C MET A 107 7.48 -1.70 -17.09
N GLN A 108 7.79 -2.36 -18.20
CA GLN A 108 7.24 -2.00 -19.50
C GLN A 108 5.72 -2.18 -19.59
N SER A 109 5.20 -3.28 -19.02
CA SER A 109 3.76 -3.59 -19.09
C SER A 109 2.92 -2.67 -18.19
N ALA A 110 3.46 -2.30 -17.03
CA ALA A 110 2.79 -1.46 -16.05
C ALA A 110 2.44 -0.07 -16.62
N GLU A 111 3.29 0.49 -17.48
CA GLU A 111 3.04 1.77 -18.14
C GLU A 111 1.81 1.71 -19.07
N THR A 112 1.69 0.64 -19.86
CA THR A 112 0.56 0.42 -20.77
C THR A 112 -0.75 0.21 -20.01
N GLU A 113 -0.67 -0.54 -18.91
CA GLU A 113 -1.82 -0.88 -18.06
C GLU A 113 -2.18 0.22 -17.04
N ARG A 114 -1.43 1.33 -17.03
CA ARG A 114 -1.59 2.43 -16.05
C ARG A 114 -1.58 1.92 -14.61
N ILE A 115 -0.61 1.06 -14.32
CA ILE A 115 -0.30 0.56 -12.99
C ILE A 115 0.97 1.22 -12.50
N LYS A 116 0.89 1.84 -11.32
CA LYS A 116 2.03 2.51 -10.71
C LYS A 116 2.88 1.47 -9.98
N LEU A 117 4.19 1.51 -10.20
CA LEU A 117 5.14 0.62 -9.54
C LEU A 117 5.91 1.42 -8.48
N ILE A 118 5.90 0.94 -7.25
CA ILE A 118 6.65 1.49 -6.12
C ILE A 118 7.63 0.41 -5.67
N ASP A 119 8.85 0.49 -6.15
CA ASP A 119 9.93 -0.41 -5.77
C ASP A 119 10.62 0.06 -4.48
N LYS A 120 11.71 -0.61 -4.13
CA LYS A 120 12.52 -0.31 -2.95
C LYS A 120 12.98 1.14 -2.90
N ASP A 121 13.49 1.66 -4.01
CA ASP A 121 14.08 3.00 -4.06
C ASP A 121 12.98 4.06 -3.93
N LYS A 122 11.85 3.85 -4.62
CA LYS A 122 10.68 4.72 -4.48
C LYS A 122 10.08 4.67 -3.07
N LEU A 123 10.04 3.50 -2.44
CA LEU A 123 9.65 3.37 -1.03
C LEU A 123 10.59 4.14 -0.10
N ASP A 124 11.89 4.13 -0.37
CA ASP A 124 12.88 4.88 0.42
C ASP A 124 12.71 6.40 0.23
N GLU A 125 12.36 6.86 -0.98
CA GLU A 125 11.98 8.26 -1.21
C GLU A 125 10.73 8.66 -0.42
N LEU A 126 9.68 7.83 -0.45
CA LEU A 126 8.45 8.11 0.30
C LEU A 126 8.70 8.17 1.80
N GLU A 127 9.56 7.30 2.34
CA GLU A 127 9.97 7.33 3.75
C GLU A 127 10.78 8.60 4.10
N LYS A 128 11.62 9.10 3.18
CA LYS A 128 12.29 10.40 3.36
C LYS A 128 11.27 11.54 3.40
N ILE A 129 10.27 11.53 2.52
CA ILE A 129 9.19 12.54 2.51
C ILE A 129 8.40 12.47 3.82
N ARG A 130 8.06 11.29 4.31
CA ARG A 130 7.38 11.08 5.60
C ARG A 130 8.15 11.71 6.77
N LYS A 131 9.48 11.69 6.72
CA LYS A 131 10.39 12.26 7.73
C LYS A 131 10.70 13.74 7.53
N SER A 132 10.26 14.33 6.43
CA SER A 132 10.40 15.77 6.19
C SER A 132 9.53 16.58 7.16
N ILE A 133 9.74 17.91 7.19
CA ILE A 133 8.93 18.84 7.97
C ILE A 133 7.44 18.72 7.60
N GLY A 134 7.13 18.70 6.28
CA GLY A 134 5.75 18.56 5.80
C GLY A 134 5.11 17.24 6.25
N GLY A 135 5.82 16.12 6.11
CA GLY A 135 5.36 14.82 6.60
C GLY A 135 5.16 14.79 8.13
N THR A 136 6.00 15.51 8.87
CA THR A 136 5.88 15.64 10.34
C THR A 136 4.64 16.40 10.76
N ILE A 137 4.30 17.48 10.05
CA ILE A 137 3.09 18.26 10.29
C ILE A 137 1.84 17.39 10.08
N ILE A 138 1.73 16.72 8.93
CA ILE A 138 0.59 15.85 8.59
C ILE A 138 0.44 14.75 9.65
N ALA A 139 1.53 14.10 10.00
CA ALA A 139 1.51 13.05 10.99
C ALA A 139 1.15 13.55 12.40
N GLY A 140 1.47 14.79 12.75
CA GLY A 140 1.00 15.44 13.97
C GLY A 140 -0.53 15.59 14.01
N PHE A 141 -1.15 16.03 12.92
CA PHE A 141 -2.60 16.05 12.79
C PHE A 141 -3.22 14.65 12.93
N ASN A 142 -2.62 13.64 12.30
CA ASN A 142 -3.08 12.25 12.42
C ASN A 142 -2.92 11.70 13.85
N ALA A 143 -1.86 12.08 14.56
CA ALA A 143 -1.66 11.70 15.96
C ALA A 143 -2.75 12.24 16.87
N VAL A 144 -3.19 13.50 16.67
CA VAL A 144 -4.31 14.10 17.41
C VAL A 144 -5.61 13.34 17.15
N ASN A 145 -5.89 12.98 15.89
CA ASN A 145 -7.07 12.19 15.55
C ASN A 145 -7.02 10.79 16.17
N THR A 146 -5.83 10.18 16.23
CA THR A 146 -5.61 8.88 16.84
C THR A 146 -5.80 8.93 18.36
N TYR A 147 -5.27 9.97 19.03
CA TYR A 147 -5.50 10.23 20.46
C TYR A 147 -6.99 10.29 20.80
N LYS A 148 -7.76 11.08 20.05
CA LYS A 148 -9.20 11.27 20.26
C LYS A 148 -9.98 9.96 20.15
N LYS A 149 -9.54 9.03 19.31
CA LYS A 149 -10.22 7.75 19.08
C LYS A 149 -9.78 6.63 20.02
N ASN A 150 -8.48 6.54 20.30
CA ASN A 150 -7.84 5.35 20.87
C ASN A 150 -6.97 5.62 22.11
N GLY A 151 -6.89 6.88 22.58
CA GLY A 151 -6.16 7.27 23.80
C GLY A 151 -4.64 7.34 23.65
N ILE A 152 -3.95 7.69 24.74
CA ILE A 152 -2.53 8.07 24.74
C ILE A 152 -1.57 6.96 24.31
N ASN A 153 -1.83 5.71 24.69
CA ASN A 153 -0.96 4.57 24.34
C ASN A 153 -0.88 4.35 22.81
N SER A 154 -1.97 4.63 22.10
CA SER A 154 -1.99 4.53 20.64
C SER A 154 -1.11 5.59 19.97
N VAL A 155 -1.04 6.79 20.56
CA VAL A 155 -0.20 7.89 20.10
C VAL A 155 1.28 7.57 20.32
N ILE A 156 1.63 7.05 21.50
CA ILE A 156 3.01 6.67 21.82
C ILE A 156 3.49 5.60 20.82
N ASN A 157 2.69 4.54 20.61
CA ASN A 157 3.03 3.50 19.64
C ASN A 157 3.17 4.05 18.22
N TYR A 158 2.27 4.96 17.81
CA TYR A 158 2.33 5.62 16.51
C TYR A 158 3.64 6.40 16.32
N PHE A 159 4.11 7.16 17.32
CA PHE A 159 5.39 7.87 17.23
C PHE A 159 6.60 6.93 17.25
N ILE A 160 6.58 5.86 18.06
CA ILE A 160 7.64 4.84 18.08
C ILE A 160 7.80 4.22 16.68
N ASP A 161 6.69 3.93 16.00
CA ASP A 161 6.72 3.32 14.68
C ASP A 161 7.35 4.23 13.61
N ARG A 162 7.36 5.55 13.81
CA ARG A 162 7.96 6.51 12.87
C ARG A 162 9.48 6.63 13.00
N ILE A 163 10.03 6.36 14.17
CA ILE A 163 11.47 6.52 14.43
C ILE A 163 12.27 5.26 14.08
N ILE A 164 11.64 4.08 14.08
CA ILE A 164 12.33 2.83 13.76
C ILE A 164 12.58 2.68 12.25
N PRO A 165 13.69 2.05 11.82
CA PRO A 165 13.95 1.82 10.40
C PRO A 165 12.84 1.01 9.71
N ARG A 166 12.58 1.27 8.42
CA ARG A 166 11.57 0.57 7.59
C ARG A 166 11.64 -0.96 7.75
N GLU A 167 12.83 -1.54 7.65
CA GLU A 167 12.99 -2.99 7.75
C GLU A 167 12.57 -3.54 9.13
N ALA A 168 12.84 -2.77 10.18
CA ALA A 168 12.40 -3.10 11.54
C ALA A 168 10.88 -2.95 11.69
N GLN A 169 10.25 -1.93 11.06
CA GLN A 169 8.79 -1.77 11.01
C GLN A 169 8.14 -2.98 10.33
N ILE A 170 8.57 -3.33 9.10
CA ILE A 170 8.06 -4.47 8.35
C ILE A 170 8.18 -5.74 9.21
N LYS A 171 9.35 -5.98 9.82
CA LYS A 171 9.58 -7.14 10.69
C LYS A 171 8.69 -7.14 11.94
N LYS A 172 8.46 -5.98 12.57
CA LYS A 172 7.60 -5.84 13.75
C LYS A 172 6.18 -6.33 13.46
N TYR A 173 5.63 -5.96 12.31
CA TYR A 173 4.27 -6.33 11.91
C TYR A 173 4.16 -7.70 11.23
N SER A 174 5.27 -8.40 11.01
CA SER A 174 5.28 -9.72 10.37
C SER A 174 5.05 -10.89 11.34
N LYS A 175 5.10 -10.62 12.65
CA LYS A 175 5.00 -11.60 13.74
C LYS A 175 3.56 -11.73 14.20
#